data_AF-A0A2R6FB12-F1
#
_entry.id   AF-A0A2R6FB12-F1
#
_cell.length_a   1.000
_cell.length_b   1.000
_cell.length_c   1.000
_cell.angle_alpha   90.00
_cell.angle_beta   90.00
_cell.angle_gamma   90.00
#
_symmetry.space_group_name_H-M   'P 1'
#
loop_
_entity.id
_entity.type
_entity.pdbx_description
1 polymer ?
#
loop_
_entity_poly.entity_id
_entity_poly.type
_entity_poly.pdbx_seq_one_letter_code
_entity_poly.pdbx_strand_id
1 'polypeptide(L)'
;MVTVVEEMDDEGEETEEVSDIDLLNFALTLEHLEAAYYDHFLNEYSESEVERSEPARIFAEPGLQYSTYQKIQEVRDHEEAHVEALTQTIEDLGGDPVEPAEYEFPYETIDEFAELSATVEAVGVSAYAGAAPMIESDAVLEAALSIHSVEARHTAYFRLLNTNTPFPNAFDPARTMEEVLEIASQFIVSE
;
A
#
# COMPACT_ATOMS: atom_id res chain seq x y z
N MET A 1 63.79 9.67 5.13
CA MET A 1 62.56 9.61 4.32
C MET A 1 61.50 9.01 5.22
N VAL A 2 60.73 9.85 5.91
CA VAL A 2 59.51 9.45 6.62
C VAL A 2 58.48 10.45 6.18
N THR A 3 57.54 9.94 5.40
CA THR A 3 56.51 10.69 4.70
C THR A 3 55.44 11.09 5.70
N VAL A 4 55.05 12.37 5.64
CA VAL A 4 53.85 12.93 6.29
C VAL A 4 52.65 12.23 5.67
N VAL A 5 51.75 11.68 6.49
CA VAL A 5 50.42 11.28 6.04
C VAL A 5 49.51 12.41 6.47
N GLU A 6 49.00 13.14 5.46
CA GLU A 6 47.98 14.17 5.62
C GLU A 6 46.70 13.49 6.10
N GLU A 7 46.08 14.05 7.15
CA GLU A 7 44.71 13.71 7.53
C GLU A 7 43.80 14.17 6.39
N MET A 8 43.14 13.22 5.74
CA MET A 8 42.04 13.51 4.84
C MET A 8 40.80 13.68 5.73
N ASP A 9 40.26 14.89 5.77
CA ASP A 9 38.93 15.17 6.28
C ASP A 9 37.95 14.24 5.54
N ASP A 10 37.35 13.33 6.30
CA ASP A 10 36.18 12.55 5.91
C ASP A 10 34.99 13.51 6.00
N GLU A 11 34.76 14.26 4.92
CA GLU A 11 33.49 14.95 4.69
C GLU A 11 32.44 13.84 4.47
N GLY A 12 31.91 13.32 5.57
CA GLY A 12 30.79 12.40 5.54
C GLY A 12 29.65 13.02 4.73
N GLU A 13 29.17 12.29 3.72
CA GLU A 13 27.89 12.58 3.11
C GLU A 13 26.85 12.60 4.24
N GLU A 14 26.35 13.78 4.60
CA GLU A 14 25.14 13.87 5.41
C GLU A 14 24.02 13.28 4.56
N THR A 15 23.70 12.01 4.80
CA THR A 15 22.43 11.44 4.39
C THR A 15 21.37 12.24 5.13
N GLU A 16 20.64 13.08 4.41
CA GLU A 16 19.50 13.82 4.96
C GLU A 16 18.56 12.78 5.60
N GLU A 17 18.37 12.86 6.92
CA GLU A 17 17.49 11.94 7.64
C GLU A 17 16.07 12.11 7.10
N VAL A 18 15.43 11.01 6.70
CA VAL A 18 14.06 11.01 6.17
C VAL A 18 13.13 11.50 7.27
N SER A 19 12.40 12.58 7.02
CA SER A 19 11.49 13.16 8.01
C SER A 19 10.17 12.39 8.10
N ASP A 20 9.43 12.56 9.19
CA ASP A 20 8.07 12.02 9.30
C ASP A 20 7.15 12.50 8.16
N ILE A 21 7.34 13.73 7.66
CA ILE A 21 6.58 14.25 6.51
C ILE A 21 6.94 13.50 5.22
N ASP A 22 8.20 13.15 5.02
CA ASP A 22 8.62 12.35 3.86
C ASP A 22 8.05 10.94 3.94
N LEU A 23 8.00 10.33 5.14
CA LEU A 23 7.40 9.03 5.36
C LEU A 23 5.87 9.04 5.15
N LEU A 24 5.20 10.11 5.58
CA LEU A 24 3.76 10.29 5.36
C LEU A 24 3.45 10.48 3.87
N ASN A 25 4.26 11.27 3.14
CA ASN A 25 4.09 11.45 1.69
C ASN A 25 4.43 10.17 0.91
N PHE A 26 5.38 9.37 1.40
CA PHE A 26 5.64 8.04 0.88
C PHE A 26 4.41 7.13 1.04
N ALA A 27 3.80 7.09 2.23
CA ALA A 27 2.56 6.34 2.45
C ALA A 27 1.42 6.86 1.57
N LEU A 28 1.21 8.19 1.51
CA LEU A 28 0.15 8.81 0.73
C LEU A 28 0.26 8.52 -0.77
N THR A 29 1.48 8.43 -1.30
CA THR A 29 1.72 7.98 -2.68
C THR A 29 1.11 6.59 -2.95
N LEU A 30 1.23 5.67 -2.00
CA LEU A 30 0.71 4.30 -2.12
C LEU A 30 -0.80 4.28 -1.95
N GLU A 31 -1.33 4.98 -0.95
CA GLU A 31 -2.78 5.04 -0.72
C GLU A 31 -3.52 5.67 -1.91
N HIS A 32 -2.93 6.67 -2.58
CA HIS A 32 -3.51 7.21 -3.82
C HIS A 32 -3.56 6.16 -4.94
N LEU A 33 -2.51 5.35 -5.08
CA LEU A 33 -2.46 4.27 -6.07
C LEU A 33 -3.54 3.23 -5.78
N GLU A 34 -3.67 2.80 -4.52
CA GLU A 34 -4.61 1.76 -4.10
C GLU A 34 -6.07 2.25 -4.19
N ALA A 35 -6.36 3.47 -3.75
CA ALA A 35 -7.66 4.10 -3.93
C ALA A 35 -8.05 4.18 -5.43
N ALA A 36 -7.13 4.63 -6.29
CA ALA A 36 -7.34 4.68 -7.73
C ALA A 36 -7.52 3.29 -8.36
N TYR A 37 -6.78 2.28 -7.87
CA TYR A 37 -6.87 0.90 -8.32
C TYR A 37 -8.26 0.31 -8.09
N TYR A 38 -8.81 0.48 -6.89
CA TYR A 38 -10.13 -0.04 -6.57
C TYR A 38 -11.26 0.77 -7.20
N ASP A 39 -11.12 2.09 -7.32
CA ASP A 39 -12.07 2.91 -8.08
C ASP A 39 -12.10 2.51 -9.56
N HIS A 40 -10.95 2.24 -10.17
CA HIS A 40 -10.89 1.75 -11.55
C HIS A 40 -11.71 0.46 -11.71
N PHE A 41 -11.49 -0.52 -10.84
CA PHE A 41 -12.20 -1.80 -10.88
C PHE A 41 -13.72 -1.65 -10.69
N LEU A 42 -14.15 -0.88 -9.69
CA LEU A 42 -15.57 -0.70 -9.36
C LEU A 42 -16.33 0.12 -10.41
N ASN A 43 -15.62 0.95 -11.20
CA ASN A 43 -16.17 1.64 -12.35
C ASN A 43 -16.29 0.75 -13.59
N GLU A 44 -15.42 -0.26 -13.72
CA GLU A 44 -15.40 -1.18 -14.86
C GLU A 44 -16.41 -2.33 -14.70
N TYR A 45 -16.52 -2.91 -13.50
CA TYR A 45 -17.32 -4.11 -13.26
C TYR A 45 -18.54 -3.86 -12.37
N SER A 46 -19.69 -4.43 -12.77
CA SER A 46 -20.89 -4.40 -11.93
C SER A 46 -20.87 -5.45 -10.83
N GLU A 47 -21.62 -5.23 -9.75
CA GLU A 47 -21.88 -6.21 -8.69
C GLU A 47 -22.30 -7.57 -9.26
N SER A 48 -23.18 -7.54 -10.26
CA SER A 48 -23.67 -8.73 -10.95
C SER A 48 -22.55 -9.55 -11.63
N GLU A 49 -21.54 -8.90 -12.19
CA GLU A 49 -20.39 -9.56 -12.82
C GLU A 49 -19.44 -10.12 -11.76
N VAL A 50 -19.14 -9.32 -10.74
CA VAL A 50 -18.25 -9.73 -9.64
C VAL A 50 -18.81 -10.92 -8.88
N GLU A 51 -20.08 -10.90 -8.48
CA GLU A 51 -20.68 -12.02 -7.71
C GLU A 51 -20.87 -13.31 -8.53
N ARG A 52 -20.72 -13.25 -9.87
CA ARG A 52 -20.74 -14.43 -10.75
C ARG A 52 -19.35 -14.87 -11.21
N SER A 53 -18.31 -14.12 -10.87
CA SER A 53 -16.92 -14.43 -11.19
C SER A 53 -16.44 -15.70 -10.47
N GLU A 54 -15.37 -16.33 -10.96
CA GLU A 54 -14.78 -17.50 -10.30
C GLU A 54 -14.21 -17.16 -8.90
N PRO A 55 -13.50 -16.03 -8.67
CA PRO A 55 -13.02 -15.65 -7.34
C PRO A 55 -14.14 -15.57 -6.28
N ALA A 56 -15.30 -15.02 -6.64
CA ALA A 56 -16.43 -14.86 -5.71
C ALA A 56 -17.05 -16.21 -5.26
N ARG A 57 -16.79 -17.31 -5.99
CA ARG A 57 -17.41 -18.62 -5.68
C ARG A 57 -16.97 -19.22 -4.36
N ILE A 58 -15.80 -18.83 -3.85
CA ILE A 58 -15.32 -19.25 -2.52
C ILE A 58 -16.28 -18.82 -1.41
N PHE A 59 -17.03 -17.73 -1.64
CA PHE A 59 -18.00 -17.16 -0.71
C PHE A 59 -19.46 -17.37 -1.13
N ALA A 60 -19.72 -18.08 -2.23
CA ALA A 60 -21.06 -18.29 -2.74
C ALA A 60 -21.86 -19.37 -1.98
N GLU A 61 -21.32 -19.92 -0.88
CA GLU A 61 -22.04 -20.91 -0.08
C GLU A 61 -23.32 -20.30 0.51
N PRO A 62 -24.50 -20.95 0.37
CA PRO A 62 -25.78 -20.38 0.79
C PRO A 62 -25.90 -20.00 2.28
N GLY A 63 -25.00 -20.50 3.14
CA GLY A 63 -24.93 -20.14 4.56
C GLY A 63 -23.93 -19.02 4.90
N LEU A 64 -23.16 -18.56 3.92
CA LEU A 64 -22.06 -17.60 4.03
C LEU A 64 -22.13 -16.58 2.89
N GLN A 65 -23.31 -16.04 2.56
CA GLN A 65 -23.43 -14.98 1.55
C GLN A 65 -22.62 -13.75 1.98
N TYR A 66 -21.34 -13.74 1.65
CA TYR A 66 -20.47 -12.59 1.66
C TYR A 66 -20.50 -12.01 0.26
N SER A 67 -20.90 -10.75 0.17
CA SER A 67 -20.89 -10.06 -1.10
C SER A 67 -19.46 -9.66 -1.41
N THR A 68 -18.86 -10.30 -2.42
CA THR A 68 -17.49 -10.03 -2.86
C THR A 68 -17.36 -8.59 -3.34
N TYR A 69 -18.37 -8.09 -4.06
CA TYR A 69 -18.38 -6.72 -4.58
C TYR A 69 -18.35 -5.69 -3.45
N GLN A 70 -19.23 -5.83 -2.45
CA GLN A 70 -19.33 -4.88 -1.34
C GLN A 70 -18.09 -4.95 -0.44
N LYS A 71 -17.38 -6.08 -0.40
CA LYS A 71 -16.08 -6.16 0.27
C LYS A 71 -14.97 -5.45 -0.48
N ILE A 72 -14.97 -5.51 -1.81
CA ILE A 72 -14.07 -4.68 -2.61
C ILE A 72 -14.42 -3.19 -2.46
N GLN A 73 -15.72 -2.84 -2.36
CA GLN A 73 -16.14 -1.47 -2.02
C GLN A 73 -15.65 -1.04 -0.64
N GLU A 74 -15.74 -1.91 0.37
CA GLU A 74 -15.26 -1.62 1.73
C GLU A 74 -13.74 -1.40 1.76
N VAL A 75 -12.97 -2.19 0.99
CA VAL A 75 -11.52 -1.97 0.81
C VAL A 75 -11.26 -0.61 0.18
N ARG A 76 -11.93 -0.29 -0.94
CA ARG A 76 -11.83 1.03 -1.59
C ARG A 76 -12.11 2.17 -0.61
N ASP A 77 -13.20 2.07 0.14
CA ASP A 77 -13.61 3.09 1.12
C ASP A 77 -12.56 3.24 2.25
N HIS A 78 -11.84 2.17 2.61
CA HIS A 78 -10.71 2.26 3.54
C HIS A 78 -9.53 3.02 2.93
N GLU A 79 -9.16 2.74 1.67
CA GLU A 79 -8.03 3.44 1.03
C GLU A 79 -8.33 4.93 0.84
N GLU A 80 -9.57 5.29 0.49
CA GLU A 80 -10.00 6.70 0.49
C GLU A 80 -9.88 7.35 1.88
N ALA A 81 -10.21 6.62 2.94
CA ALA A 81 -10.08 7.11 4.31
C ALA A 81 -8.61 7.23 4.75
N HIS A 82 -7.74 6.33 4.30
CA HIS A 82 -6.29 6.42 4.53
C HIS A 82 -5.72 7.67 3.83
N VAL A 83 -6.06 7.89 2.56
CA VAL A 83 -5.72 9.12 1.81
C VAL A 83 -6.15 10.37 2.59
N GLU A 84 -7.41 10.46 3.02
CA GLU A 84 -7.93 11.62 3.76
C GLU A 84 -7.13 11.84 5.07
N ALA A 85 -6.88 10.77 5.82
CA ALA A 85 -6.17 10.84 7.09
C ALA A 85 -4.71 11.28 6.93
N LEU A 86 -3.99 10.73 5.94
CA LEU A 86 -2.60 11.07 5.67
C LEU A 86 -2.47 12.51 5.15
N THR A 87 -3.30 12.91 4.20
CA THR A 87 -3.35 14.29 3.69
C THR A 87 -3.55 15.28 4.84
N GLN A 88 -4.56 15.06 5.68
CA GLN A 88 -4.83 15.94 6.83
C GLN A 88 -3.64 15.97 7.81
N THR A 89 -3.01 14.83 8.05
CA THR A 89 -1.85 14.75 8.97
C THR A 89 -0.65 15.52 8.42
N ILE A 90 -0.38 15.42 7.12
CA ILE A 90 0.70 16.16 6.46
C ILE A 90 0.45 17.66 6.56
N GLU A 91 -0.77 18.13 6.26
CA GLU A 91 -1.15 19.53 6.38
C GLU A 91 -1.04 20.05 7.82
N ASP A 92 -1.48 19.26 8.81
CA ASP A 92 -1.43 19.62 10.23
C ASP A 92 0.02 19.76 10.74
N LEU A 93 0.95 18.99 10.18
CA LEU A 93 2.39 19.09 10.43
C LEU A 93 3.05 20.22 9.62
N GLY A 94 2.31 20.90 8.75
CA GLY A 94 2.80 21.99 7.91
C GLY A 94 3.60 21.53 6.69
N GLY A 95 3.45 20.27 6.28
CA GLY A 95 3.95 19.75 5.01
C GLY A 95 2.99 19.98 3.87
N ASP A 96 3.47 19.75 2.65
CA ASP A 96 2.65 19.74 1.44
C ASP A 96 2.34 18.28 1.07
N PRO A 97 1.05 17.86 1.05
CA PRO A 97 0.67 16.51 0.62
C PRO A 97 0.99 16.28 -0.85
N VAL A 98 1.47 15.08 -1.17
CA VAL A 98 1.66 14.63 -2.56
C VAL A 98 0.29 14.48 -3.23
N GLU A 99 0.20 14.90 -4.48
CA GLU A 99 -1.02 14.76 -5.29
C GLU A 99 -1.09 13.36 -5.93
N PRO A 100 -2.29 12.86 -6.26
CA PRO A 100 -2.44 11.60 -6.97
C PRO A 100 -1.83 11.68 -8.38
N ALA A 101 -1.23 10.57 -8.82
CA ALA A 101 -0.66 10.44 -10.15
C ALA A 101 -1.69 9.93 -11.19
N GLU A 102 -1.26 9.80 -12.45
CA GLU A 102 -1.98 9.02 -13.46
C GLU A 102 -1.52 7.56 -13.42
N TYR A 103 -2.47 6.62 -13.38
CA TYR A 103 -2.19 5.20 -13.19
C TYR A 103 -2.66 4.31 -14.36
N GLU A 104 -1.93 3.22 -14.60
CA GLU A 104 -2.33 2.10 -15.47
C GLU A 104 -2.15 0.77 -14.73
N PHE A 105 -3.19 -0.07 -14.77
CA PHE A 105 -3.20 -1.35 -14.04
C PHE A 105 -3.24 -2.55 -15.00
N PRO A 106 -2.28 -3.49 -14.91
CA PRO A 106 -2.15 -4.57 -15.88
C PRO A 106 -3.04 -5.78 -15.55
N TYR A 107 -4.36 -5.61 -15.63
CA TYR A 107 -5.33 -6.71 -15.56
C TYR A 107 -6.41 -6.55 -16.65
N GLU A 108 -6.95 -7.67 -17.16
CA GLU A 108 -8.05 -7.68 -18.13
C GLU A 108 -9.28 -8.43 -17.61
N THR A 109 -9.15 -9.13 -16.48
CA THR A 109 -10.19 -10.00 -15.91
C THR A 109 -10.30 -9.84 -14.40
N ILE A 110 -11.44 -10.26 -13.83
CA ILE A 110 -11.67 -10.24 -12.38
C ILE A 110 -10.71 -11.20 -11.64
N ASP A 111 -10.32 -12.31 -12.27
CA ASP A 111 -9.32 -13.24 -11.73
C ASP A 111 -7.94 -12.57 -11.65
N GLU A 112 -7.48 -11.92 -12.72
CA GLU A 112 -6.22 -11.17 -12.73
C GLU A 112 -6.26 -9.98 -11.75
N PHE A 113 -7.40 -9.30 -11.62
CA PHE A 113 -7.61 -8.28 -10.60
C PHE A 113 -7.42 -8.86 -9.19
N ALA A 114 -8.05 -10.00 -8.87
CA ALA A 114 -7.92 -10.60 -7.55
C ALA A 114 -6.46 -11.02 -7.26
N GLU A 115 -5.74 -11.57 -8.25
CA GLU A 115 -4.32 -11.91 -8.15
C GLU A 115 -3.43 -10.67 -7.92
N LEU A 116 -3.67 -9.61 -8.68
CA LEU A 116 -2.95 -8.35 -8.56
C LEU A 116 -3.24 -7.66 -7.23
N SER A 117 -4.51 -7.64 -6.78
CA SER A 117 -4.91 -7.07 -5.48
C SER A 117 -4.14 -7.71 -4.33
N ALA A 118 -4.00 -9.05 -4.33
CA ALA A 118 -3.20 -9.73 -3.30
C ALA A 118 -1.70 -9.33 -3.30
N THR A 119 -1.20 -8.81 -4.43
CA THR A 119 0.17 -8.30 -4.55
C THR A 119 0.27 -6.85 -4.10
N VAL A 120 -0.64 -5.99 -4.57
CA VAL A 120 -0.72 -4.56 -4.22
C VAL A 120 -0.83 -4.41 -2.70
N GLU A 121 -1.80 -5.07 -2.09
CA GLU A 121 -2.03 -5.07 -0.64
C GLU A 121 -0.81 -5.56 0.16
N ALA A 122 -0.15 -6.61 -0.33
CA ALA A 122 1.04 -7.14 0.33
C ALA A 122 2.25 -6.19 0.21
N VAL A 123 2.27 -5.31 -0.81
CA VAL A 123 3.24 -4.22 -0.89
C VAL A 123 2.91 -3.16 0.15
N GLY A 124 1.65 -2.72 0.26
CA GLY A 124 1.18 -1.81 1.33
C GLY A 124 1.56 -2.28 2.73
N VAL A 125 1.24 -3.54 3.08
CA VAL A 125 1.66 -4.17 4.36
C VAL A 125 3.15 -4.02 4.61
N SER A 126 3.97 -4.38 3.61
CA SER A 126 5.43 -4.36 3.74
C SER A 126 6.02 -2.94 3.78
N ALA A 127 5.35 -1.97 3.15
CA ALA A 127 5.72 -0.57 3.11
C ALA A 127 5.56 0.06 4.49
N TYR A 128 4.39 -0.09 5.12
CA TYR A 128 4.18 0.38 6.49
C TYR A 128 5.13 -0.29 7.48
N ALA A 129 5.35 -1.60 7.37
CA ALA A 129 6.28 -2.31 8.25
C ALA A 129 7.74 -1.85 8.08
N GLY A 130 8.14 -1.51 6.85
CA GLY A 130 9.48 -1.01 6.54
C GLY A 130 9.70 0.44 6.92
N ALA A 131 8.67 1.28 6.80
CA ALA A 131 8.70 2.69 7.18
C ALA A 131 8.61 2.91 8.69
N ALA A 132 7.86 2.07 9.42
CA ALA A 132 7.59 2.26 10.85
C ALA A 132 8.82 2.49 11.73
N PRO A 133 9.98 1.80 11.55
CA PRO A 133 11.17 2.05 12.36
C PRO A 133 11.82 3.42 12.14
N MET A 134 11.48 4.13 11.07
CA MET A 134 12.02 5.45 10.74
C MET A 134 11.13 6.59 11.27
N ILE A 135 9.91 6.29 11.72
CA ILE A 135 8.98 7.30 12.26
C ILE A 135 9.43 7.76 13.65
N GLU A 136 9.60 9.06 13.83
CA GLU A 136 10.01 9.68 15.09
C GLU A 136 8.82 10.03 15.99
N SER A 137 7.70 10.46 15.39
CA SER A 137 6.48 10.82 16.11
C SER A 137 5.70 9.58 16.55
N ASP A 138 5.56 9.39 17.86
CA ASP A 138 4.71 8.33 18.46
C ASP A 138 3.28 8.33 17.90
N ALA A 139 2.72 9.52 17.61
CA ALA A 139 1.36 9.65 17.08
C ALA A 139 1.28 9.19 15.62
N VAL A 140 2.28 9.52 14.80
CA VAL A 140 2.36 9.05 13.41
C VAL A 140 2.61 7.53 13.39
N LEU A 141 3.44 7.02 14.30
CA LEU A 141 3.69 5.59 14.43
C LEU A 141 2.43 4.82 14.83
N GLU A 142 1.65 5.34 15.78
CA GLU A 142 0.37 4.72 16.19
C GLU A 142 -0.61 4.65 15.01
N ALA A 143 -0.73 5.73 14.23
CA ALA A 143 -1.56 5.76 13.03
C ALA A 143 -1.07 4.77 11.96
N ALA A 144 0.23 4.76 11.66
CA ALA A 144 0.85 3.84 10.71
C ALA A 144 0.63 2.36 11.09
N LEU A 145 0.74 2.03 12.38
CA LEU A 145 0.45 0.66 12.86
C LEU A 145 -1.03 0.28 12.73
N SER A 146 -1.93 1.26 12.83
CA SER A 146 -3.36 1.04 12.61
C SER A 146 -3.62 0.66 11.15
N ILE A 147 -3.10 1.45 10.19
CA ILE A 147 -3.25 1.22 8.75
C ILE A 147 -2.60 -0.11 8.35
N HIS A 148 -1.35 -0.36 8.78
CA HIS A 148 -0.64 -1.63 8.55
C HIS A 148 -1.50 -2.87 8.89
N SER A 149 -2.26 -2.81 9.98
CA SER A 149 -3.12 -3.92 10.39
C SER A 149 -4.37 -4.10 9.52
N VAL A 150 -4.83 -3.04 8.86
CA VAL A 150 -5.94 -3.03 7.89
C VAL A 150 -5.45 -3.61 6.56
N GLU A 151 -4.31 -3.15 6.04
CA GLU A 151 -3.65 -3.71 4.84
C GLU A 151 -3.44 -5.22 4.95
N ALA A 152 -3.06 -5.70 6.14
CA ALA A 152 -2.88 -7.13 6.38
C ALA A 152 -4.19 -7.91 6.26
N ARG A 153 -5.34 -7.31 6.62
CA ARG A 153 -6.67 -7.93 6.47
C ARG A 153 -7.12 -7.92 5.02
N HIS A 154 -6.87 -6.83 4.29
CA HIS A 154 -7.15 -6.75 2.85
C HIS A 154 -6.34 -7.79 2.08
N THR A 155 -5.01 -7.85 2.33
CA THR A 155 -4.12 -8.89 1.81
C THR A 155 -4.70 -10.30 2.07
N ALA A 156 -5.08 -10.59 3.33
CA ALA A 156 -5.64 -11.88 3.70
C ALA A 156 -6.94 -12.20 2.94
N TYR A 157 -7.80 -11.21 2.72
CA TYR A 157 -9.05 -11.35 1.97
C TYR A 157 -8.80 -11.71 0.50
N PHE A 158 -7.95 -10.96 -0.21
CA PHE A 158 -7.63 -11.26 -1.62
C PHE A 158 -6.88 -12.59 -1.78
N ARG A 159 -6.03 -12.95 -0.82
CA ARG A 159 -5.43 -14.29 -0.81
C ARG A 159 -6.49 -15.39 -0.72
N LEU A 160 -7.53 -15.21 0.07
CA LEU A 160 -8.64 -16.17 0.16
C LEU A 160 -9.47 -16.21 -1.13
N LEU A 161 -9.75 -15.06 -1.76
CA LEU A 161 -10.37 -14.99 -3.09
C LEU A 161 -9.58 -15.79 -4.13
N ASN A 162 -8.26 -15.73 -4.07
CA ASN A 162 -7.35 -16.50 -4.91
C ASN A 162 -7.17 -17.96 -4.45
N THR A 163 -7.99 -18.45 -3.52
CA THR A 163 -7.92 -19.82 -2.95
C THR A 163 -6.58 -20.16 -2.27
N ASN A 164 -5.82 -19.14 -1.89
CA ASN A 164 -4.56 -19.27 -1.16
C ASN A 164 -4.77 -19.21 0.36
N THR A 165 -3.75 -19.61 1.13
CA THR A 165 -3.76 -19.40 2.59
C THR A 165 -3.78 -17.89 2.90
N PRO A 166 -4.67 -17.40 3.77
CA PRO A 166 -4.74 -15.98 4.15
C PRO A 166 -3.60 -15.56 5.11
N PHE A 167 -2.84 -16.52 5.65
CA PHE A 167 -1.69 -16.28 6.54
C PHE A 167 -0.50 -17.14 6.08
N PRO A 168 0.20 -16.76 5.00
CA PRO A 168 1.27 -17.57 4.43
C PRO A 168 2.51 -17.64 5.32
N ASN A 169 2.76 -16.60 6.11
CA ASN A 169 3.95 -16.46 6.94
C ASN A 169 3.58 -16.32 8.42
N ALA A 170 4.52 -16.67 9.29
CA ALA A 170 4.44 -16.32 10.71
C ALA A 170 4.91 -14.88 10.99
N PHE A 171 5.71 -14.33 10.08
CA PHE A 171 6.25 -12.97 10.10
C PHE A 171 6.25 -12.47 8.65
N ASP A 172 5.50 -11.41 8.36
CA ASP A 172 5.51 -10.82 7.03
C ASP A 172 6.78 -9.99 6.80
N PRO A 173 7.35 -10.01 5.58
CA PRO A 173 8.55 -9.27 5.27
C PRO A 173 8.27 -7.76 5.18
N ALA A 174 9.21 -6.95 5.67
CA ALA A 174 9.24 -5.52 5.40
C ALA A 174 10.09 -5.25 4.16
N ARG A 175 9.73 -4.20 3.40
CA ARG A 175 10.51 -3.70 2.25
C ARG A 175 11.06 -2.31 2.55
N THR A 176 12.18 -1.95 1.93
CA THR A 176 12.64 -0.55 1.97
C THR A 176 11.71 0.33 1.14
N MET A 177 11.73 1.65 1.39
CA MET A 177 10.98 2.61 0.55
C MET A 177 11.38 2.49 -0.92
N GLU A 178 12.67 2.29 -1.21
CA GLU A 178 13.17 2.10 -2.58
C GLU A 178 12.56 0.87 -3.26
N GLU A 179 12.54 -0.29 -2.58
CA GLU A 179 11.93 -1.51 -3.13
C GLU A 179 10.43 -1.36 -3.36
N VAL A 180 9.74 -0.61 -2.49
CA VAL A 180 8.30 -0.33 -2.63
C VAL A 180 8.05 0.59 -3.82
N LEU A 181 8.82 1.68 -3.97
CA LEU A 181 8.68 2.62 -5.08
C LEU A 181 9.05 1.99 -6.43
N GLU A 182 10.02 1.06 -6.45
CA GLU A 182 10.33 0.28 -7.66
C GLU A 182 9.12 -0.57 -8.10
N ILE A 183 8.31 -1.07 -7.17
CA ILE A 183 7.10 -1.80 -7.50
C ILE A 183 5.98 -0.83 -7.90
N ALA A 184 5.71 0.19 -7.09
CA ALA A 184 4.62 1.15 -7.32
C ALA A 184 4.77 1.91 -8.65
N SER A 185 6.00 2.27 -9.02
CA SER A 185 6.29 3.00 -10.26
C SER A 185 5.92 2.24 -11.54
N GLN A 186 5.73 0.91 -11.47
CA GLN A 186 5.25 0.13 -12.61
C GLN A 186 3.79 0.43 -12.98
N PHE A 187 3.04 1.04 -12.07
CA PHE A 187 1.64 1.43 -12.27
C PHE A 187 1.46 2.93 -12.54
N ILE A 188 2.52 3.74 -12.44
CA ILE A 188 2.46 5.21 -12.59
C ILE A 188 2.88 5.58 -14.02
N VAL A 189 2.02 6.33 -14.72
CA VAL A 189 2.26 6.78 -16.11
C VAL A 189 2.83 8.20 -16.13
N SER A 190 2.32 9.09 -15.29
CA SER A 190 2.83 10.46 -15.10
C SER A 190 2.38 11.08 -13.78
N GLU A 191 3.18 12.03 -13.29
CA GLU A 191 2.93 12.89 -12.12
C GLU A 191 2.25 14.21 -12.51
#